data_AF-S7NWS3-F1
#
_entry.id   AF-S7NWS3-F1
#
_cell.length_a   1.000
_cell.length_b   1.000
_cell.length_c   1.000
_cell.angle_alpha   90.00
_cell.angle_beta   90.00
_cell.angle_gamma   90.00
#
_symmetry.space_group_name_H-M   'P 1'
#
loop_
_entity.id
_entity.type
_entity.pdbx_description
1 polymer ?
#
loop_
_entity_poly.entity_id
_entity_poly.type
_entity_poly.pdbx_seq_one_letter_code
_entity_poly.pdbx_strand_id
1 'polypeptide(L)'
;METPIEREIRRSCEREESLRQRRGLSPGAGARCWPSHRRPSLLEQEVREAQERERELQRQRLSVYGTAEVKEPAPSLMAIRGDGKLAVIWPPRSKASEDGLEQEERKP
;
A
#
# COMPACT_ATOMS: atom_id res chain seq x y z
N MET A 1 -34.64 18.86 30.41
CA MET A 1 -34.98 17.50 30.89
C MET A 1 -34.08 16.54 30.13
N GLU A 2 -33.32 15.68 30.81
CA GLU A 2 -32.50 14.66 30.13
C GLU A 2 -33.42 13.59 29.54
N THR A 3 -33.26 13.30 28.26
CA THR A 3 -34.00 12.23 27.58
C THR A 3 -33.47 10.85 28.02
N PRO A 4 -34.28 9.78 27.89
CA PRO A 4 -33.81 8.43 28.20
C PRO A 4 -32.55 8.02 27.42
N ILE A 5 -32.41 8.50 26.17
CA ILE A 5 -31.25 8.23 25.31
C ILE A 5 -29.99 8.98 25.79
N GLU A 6 -30.12 10.24 26.17
CA GLU A 6 -28.99 11.03 26.71
C GLU A 6 -28.44 10.41 27.99
N ARG A 7 -29.33 9.87 28.85
CA ARG A 7 -28.94 9.18 30.08
C ARG A 7 -28.11 7.92 29.83
N GLU A 8 -28.39 7.18 28.76
CA GLU A 8 -27.62 5.99 28.37
C GLU A 8 -26.27 6.37 27.76
N ILE A 9 -26.27 7.41 26.92
CA ILE A 9 -25.05 7.97 26.33
C ILE A 9 -24.09 8.44 27.43
N ARG A 10 -24.59 9.21 28.40
CA ARG A 10 -23.78 9.70 29.52
C ARG A 10 -23.14 8.56 30.32
N ARG A 11 -23.92 7.54 30.71
CA ARG A 11 -23.39 6.36 31.41
C ARG A 11 -22.36 5.61 30.57
N SER A 12 -22.56 5.52 29.26
CA SER A 12 -21.62 4.87 28.36
C SER A 12 -20.31 5.64 28.27
N CYS A 13 -20.37 6.98 28.17
CA CYS A 13 -19.20 7.85 28.20
C CYS A 13 -18.42 7.72 29.52
N GLU A 14 -19.10 7.71 30.67
CA GLU A 14 -18.47 7.54 31.99
C GLU A 14 -17.74 6.18 32.12
N ARG A 15 -18.36 5.09 31.62
CA ARG A 15 -17.74 3.76 31.60
C ARG A 15 -16.51 3.73 30.69
N GLU A 16 -16.60 4.35 29.52
CA GLU A 16 -15.51 4.41 28.55
C GLU A 16 -14.33 5.22 29.10
N GLU A 17 -14.60 6.36 29.74
CA GLU A 17 -13.59 7.17 30.42
C GLU A 17 -12.90 6.41 31.57
N SER A 18 -13.65 5.64 32.35
CA SER A 18 -13.08 4.75 33.39
C SER A 18 -12.13 3.71 32.80
N LEU A 19 -12.46 3.15 31.63
CA LEU A 19 -11.59 2.21 30.91
C LEU A 19 -10.34 2.91 30.37
N ARG A 20 -10.48 4.11 29.80
CA ARG A 20 -9.33 4.93 29.37
C ARG A 20 -8.41 5.23 30.53
N GLN A 21 -8.95 5.62 31.69
CA GLN A 21 -8.17 5.92 32.90
C GLN A 21 -7.39 4.69 33.37
N ARG A 22 -8.02 3.52 33.42
CA ARG A 22 -7.34 2.24 33.76
C ARG A 22 -6.26 1.85 32.76
N ARG A 23 -6.42 2.25 31.49
CA ARG A 23 -5.44 2.01 30.41
C ARG A 23 -4.38 3.12 30.31
N GLY A 24 -4.45 4.16 31.14
CA GLY A 24 -3.54 5.32 31.07
C GLY A 24 -3.74 6.20 29.83
N LEU A 25 -4.90 6.12 29.17
CA LEU A 25 -5.25 6.83 27.94
C LEU A 25 -6.11 8.08 28.21
N SER A 26 -5.92 8.74 29.36
CA SER A 26 -6.72 9.92 29.69
C SER A 26 -6.44 11.07 28.70
N PRO A 27 -7.40 11.97 28.44
CA PRO A 27 -7.25 13.07 27.49
C PRO A 27 -6.06 14.02 27.78
N GLY A 28 -5.48 13.97 28.99
CA GLY A 28 -4.26 14.71 29.35
C GLY A 28 -2.94 13.98 29.02
N ALA A 29 -2.99 12.67 28.75
CA ALA A 29 -1.81 11.85 28.45
C ALA A 29 -1.64 11.56 26.94
N GLY A 30 -2.71 11.68 26.14
CA GLY A 30 -2.75 11.11 24.78
C GLY A 30 -2.57 12.07 23.60
N ALA A 31 -2.76 13.39 23.75
CA ALA A 31 -2.62 14.33 22.61
C ALA A 31 -1.18 14.44 22.07
N ARG A 32 -0.20 13.85 22.77
CA ARG A 32 1.20 13.76 22.33
C ARG A 32 1.76 12.33 22.35
N CYS A 33 0.89 11.32 22.27
CA CYS A 33 1.35 9.93 22.15
C CYS A 33 0.53 9.17 21.10
N TRP A 34 0.65 9.61 19.84
CA TRP A 34 0.93 8.61 18.82
C TRP A 34 2.20 7.88 19.27
N PRO A 35 2.29 6.54 19.15
CA PRO A 35 3.50 5.81 19.52
C PRO A 35 4.67 6.48 18.83
N SER A 36 5.39 7.31 19.58
CA SER A 36 6.48 8.08 19.03
C SER A 36 7.56 7.05 18.82
N HIS A 37 7.80 6.77 17.53
CA HIS A 37 8.75 5.85 16.93
C HIS A 37 10.15 6.09 17.52
N ARG A 38 10.37 5.66 18.78
CA ARG A 38 11.65 5.85 19.49
C ARG A 38 12.68 4.78 19.14
N ARG A 39 12.35 3.88 18.23
CA ARG A 39 13.28 2.98 17.55
C ARG A 39 12.84 2.92 16.10
N PRO A 40 13.76 3.03 15.12
CA PRO A 40 13.40 2.70 13.78
C PRO A 40 12.90 1.27 13.79
N SER A 41 11.62 1.10 13.49
CA SER A 41 11.03 -0.22 13.36
C SER A 41 11.78 -0.98 12.27
N LEU A 42 11.82 -2.32 12.34
CA LEU A 42 12.38 -3.14 11.26
C LEU A 42 11.83 -2.69 9.88
N LEU A 43 10.55 -2.30 9.88
CA LEU A 43 9.87 -1.71 8.73
C LEU A 43 10.54 -0.42 8.23
N GLU A 44 10.92 0.51 9.11
CA GLU A 44 11.62 1.74 8.71
C GLU A 44 13.00 1.45 8.09
N GLN A 45 13.67 0.40 8.57
CA GLN A 45 14.93 -0.06 7.99
C GLN A 45 14.72 -0.67 6.60
N GLU A 46 13.74 -1.54 6.45
CA GLU A 46 13.36 -2.15 5.16
C GLU A 46 12.91 -1.10 4.14
N VAL A 47 12.12 -0.10 4.58
CA VAL A 47 11.69 1.01 3.73
C VAL A 47 12.88 1.83 3.25
N ARG A 48 13.87 2.08 4.12
CA ARG A 48 15.08 2.80 3.72
C ARG A 48 15.90 2.01 2.70
N GLU A 49 16.09 0.73 2.92
CA GLU A 49 16.80 -0.16 2.00
C GLU A 49 16.09 -0.25 0.64
N ALA A 50 14.75 -0.38 0.64
CA ALA A 50 13.96 -0.38 -0.59
C ALA A 50 14.12 0.94 -1.35
N GLN A 51 14.14 2.08 -0.67
CA GLN A 51 14.37 3.38 -1.29
C GLN A 51 15.77 3.53 -1.88
N GLU A 52 16.81 3.03 -1.19
CA GLU A 52 18.18 3.03 -1.71
C GLU A 52 18.29 2.19 -2.98
N ARG A 53 17.71 0.98 -2.98
CA ARG A 53 17.65 0.11 -4.17
C ARG A 53 16.89 0.74 -5.33
N GLU A 54 15.75 1.38 -5.05
CA GLU A 54 14.97 2.10 -6.07
C GLU A 54 15.75 3.28 -6.66
N ARG A 55 16.48 4.05 -5.84
CA ARG A 55 17.35 5.13 -6.32
C ARG A 55 18.47 4.61 -7.21
N GLU A 56 19.10 3.50 -6.83
CA GLU A 56 20.12 2.88 -7.66
C GLU A 56 19.54 2.40 -8.99
N LEU A 57 18.39 1.73 -8.95
CA LEU A 57 17.67 1.33 -10.16
C LEU A 57 17.31 2.53 -11.04
N GLN A 58 16.86 3.64 -10.45
CA GLN A 58 16.60 4.89 -11.17
C GLN A 58 17.88 5.44 -11.82
N ARG A 59 19.02 5.43 -11.12
CA ARG A 59 20.31 5.83 -11.70
C ARG A 59 20.72 4.93 -12.87
N GLN A 60 20.55 3.63 -12.74
CA GLN A 60 20.82 2.67 -13.83
C GLN A 60 19.88 2.91 -15.01
N ARG A 61 18.57 3.10 -14.77
CA ARG A 61 17.58 3.43 -15.80
C ARG A 61 17.91 4.73 -16.52
N LEU A 62 18.30 5.77 -15.79
CA LEU A 62 18.74 7.05 -16.36
C LEU A 62 20.02 6.88 -17.20
N SER A 63 20.94 6.01 -16.78
CA SER A 63 22.15 5.71 -17.56
C SER A 63 21.85 4.94 -18.85
N VAL A 64 20.82 4.07 -18.85
CA VAL A 64 20.46 3.23 -20.02
C VAL A 64 19.56 3.98 -21.00
N TYR A 65 18.58 4.74 -20.50
CA TYR A 65 17.55 5.38 -21.32
C TYR A 65 17.66 6.92 -21.38
N GLY A 66 18.67 7.52 -20.73
CA GLY A 66 18.83 8.98 -20.65
C GLY A 66 17.73 9.65 -19.83
N THR A 67 17.71 10.99 -19.77
CA THR A 67 16.67 11.80 -19.10
C THR A 67 15.32 11.75 -19.84
N ALA A 68 14.82 10.56 -20.13
CA ALA A 68 13.40 10.37 -20.32
C ALA A 68 12.77 10.69 -18.97
N GLU A 69 12.34 11.94 -18.79
CA GLU A 69 11.54 12.32 -17.65
C GLU A 69 10.48 11.23 -17.51
N VAL A 70 10.48 10.51 -16.39
CA VAL A 70 9.31 9.78 -15.93
C VAL A 70 8.29 10.84 -15.52
N LYS A 71 7.88 11.64 -16.51
CA LYS A 71 6.60 12.28 -16.54
C LYS A 71 5.65 11.11 -16.38
N GLU A 72 4.78 11.17 -15.36
CA GLU A 72 3.62 10.28 -15.31
C GLU A 72 3.17 10.03 -16.74
N PRO A 73 3.10 8.75 -17.18
CA PRO A 73 2.76 8.43 -18.55
C PRO A 73 1.54 9.25 -18.89
N ALA A 74 1.68 10.14 -19.89
CA ALA A 74 0.74 11.23 -20.10
C ALA A 74 -0.70 10.70 -19.98
N PRO A 75 -1.62 11.41 -19.31
CA PRO A 75 -2.99 10.90 -19.11
C PRO A 75 -3.71 10.52 -20.43
N SER A 76 -3.17 10.91 -21.59
CA SER A 76 -3.57 10.41 -22.91
C SER A 76 -3.25 8.92 -23.18
N LEU A 77 -2.30 8.29 -22.47
CA LEU A 77 -2.14 6.82 -22.42
C LEU A 77 -3.24 6.14 -21.59
N MET A 78 -3.98 6.89 -20.77
CA MET A 78 -5.13 6.40 -20.01
C MET A 78 -6.46 6.55 -20.75
N ALA A 79 -6.47 7.23 -21.90
CA ALA A 79 -7.65 7.29 -22.77
C ALA A 79 -7.78 5.97 -23.53
N ILE A 80 -8.13 4.92 -22.79
CA ILE A 80 -8.43 3.60 -23.33
C ILE A 80 -9.66 3.76 -24.21
N ARG A 81 -9.44 3.67 -25.52
CA ARG A 81 -10.52 3.60 -26.50
C ARG A 81 -11.12 2.19 -26.44
N GLY A 82 -12.05 1.99 -25.51
CA GLY A 82 -13.13 1.01 -25.62
C GLY A 82 -12.91 -0.46 -25.23
N ASP A 83 -11.69 -0.94 -24.94
CA ASP A 83 -11.46 -2.35 -24.56
C ASP A 83 -10.77 -2.57 -23.20
N GLY A 84 -10.42 -1.48 -22.50
CA GLY A 84 -10.26 -1.44 -21.04
C GLY A 84 -9.15 -2.27 -20.39
N LYS A 85 -8.32 -3.01 -21.14
CA LYS A 85 -7.40 -4.00 -20.55
C LYS A 85 -5.95 -3.79 -20.96
N LEU A 86 -5.22 -2.99 -20.17
CA LEU A 86 -3.77 -3.10 -20.07
C LEU A 86 -3.43 -4.37 -19.26
N ALA A 87 -3.24 -5.49 -19.95
CA ALA A 87 -2.81 -6.73 -19.30
C ALA A 87 -1.31 -6.65 -18.98
N VAL A 88 -0.98 -6.18 -17.77
CA VAL A 88 0.38 -6.22 -17.22
C VAL A 88 0.59 -7.61 -16.59
N ILE A 89 1.22 -8.53 -17.33
CA ILE A 89 1.52 -9.87 -16.83
C ILE A 89 2.84 -9.82 -16.03
N TRP A 90 2.74 -9.95 -14.71
CA TRP A 90 3.88 -10.08 -13.79
C TRP A 90 3.59 -11.19 -12.74
N PRO A 91 4.53 -12.09 -12.41
CA PRO A 91 5.92 -12.19 -12.87
C PRO A 91 6.03 -12.65 -14.34
N PRO A 92 7.12 -12.28 -15.04
CA PRO A 92 7.29 -12.62 -16.45
C PRO A 92 7.46 -14.14 -16.52
N ARG A 93 6.60 -14.82 -17.32
CA ARG A 93 6.68 -16.28 -17.49
C ARG A 93 8.09 -16.62 -17.94
N SER A 94 8.83 -17.37 -17.13
CA SER A 94 10.18 -17.83 -17.45
C SER A 94 10.12 -18.60 -18.75
N LYS A 95 10.89 -18.16 -19.74
CA LYS A 95 11.01 -18.77 -21.07
C LYS A 95 11.79 -20.08 -20.91
N ALA A 96 11.14 -21.12 -20.41
CA ALA A 96 11.64 -22.47 -20.46
C ALA A 96 10.44 -23.35 -20.79
N SER A 97 10.49 -24.00 -21.96
CA SER A 97 9.51 -24.97 -22.45
C SER A 97 8.30 -24.39 -23.21
N GLU A 98 8.55 -23.87 -24.41
CA GLU A 98 7.62 -24.04 -25.54
C GLU A 98 8.42 -24.15 -26.85
N ASP A 99 9.51 -24.93 -26.78
CA ASP A 99 10.06 -25.63 -27.95
C ASP A 99 9.72 -27.10 -27.70
N GLY A 100 8.62 -27.58 -28.29
CA GLY A 100 8.23 -28.97 -28.09
C GLY A 100 6.82 -29.36 -28.49
N LEU A 101 6.67 -29.63 -29.79
CA LEU A 101 5.91 -30.75 -30.36
C LEU A 101 4.42 -30.53 -30.68
N GLU A 102 4.16 -30.87 -31.95
CA GLU A 102 2.92 -31.30 -32.59
C GLU A 102 2.05 -32.25 -31.75
N GLN A 103 0.91 -32.61 -32.33
CA GLN A 103 -0.21 -33.42 -31.82
C GLN A 103 -1.23 -32.54 -31.08
N GLU A 104 -2.49 -32.40 -31.50
CA GLU A 104 -3.37 -33.45 -31.98
C GLU A 104 -4.62 -32.78 -32.57
N GLU A 105 -4.75 -32.72 -33.90
CA GLU A 105 -6.06 -32.54 -34.55
C GLU A 105 -6.45 -33.86 -35.20
N ARG A 106 -7.00 -34.77 -34.39
CA ARG A 106 -7.77 -35.91 -34.89
C ARG A 106 -8.94 -36.23 -33.97
N LYS A 107 -10.10 -35.68 -34.36
CA LYS A 107 -11.47 -36.23 -34.40
C LYS A 107 -11.97 -37.16 -33.27
N PRO A 108 -13.27 -37.09 -32.94
CA PRO A 108 -14.26 -37.82 -33.76
C PRO A 108 -15.41 -36.98 -34.35
#